data_AF-A0A0G1SUK3-F1
#
_entry.id   AF-A0A0G1SUK3-F1
#
_cell.length_a   1.000
_cell.length_b   1.000
_cell.length_c   1.000
_cell.angle_alpha   90.00
_cell.angle_beta   90.00
_cell.angle_gamma   90.00
#
_symmetry.space_group_name_H-M   'P 1'
#
loop_
_entity.id
_entity.type
_entity.pdbx_description
1 polymer ?
#
loop_
_entity_poly.entity_id
_entity_poly.type
_entity_poly.pdbx_seq_one_letter_code
_entity_poly.pdbx_strand_id
1 'polypeptide(L)'
;MAAPTQDFQNLFPPLVFYSMAYESKNFEHLLGIGDFSDSLLKNHFTLYQGYVANFNKLNQILIGLEKEGKYGTPEYAELNRRFGWEWNGMRLHEYYFENLTKQPKALDPNSELFKKIIAEFGSYELWEKDFKSMGTMRGIGWVILYYDAEADSLFNVWINEHDAGHFA
;
A
#
# COMPACT_ATOMS: atom_id res chain seq x y z
N MET A 1 -31.65 -29.70 30.38
CA MET A 1 -30.26 -29.22 30.49
C MET A 1 -30.05 -28.21 29.38
N ALA A 2 -30.02 -26.92 29.71
CA ALA A 2 -29.69 -25.88 28.73
C ALA A 2 -28.16 -25.85 28.58
N ALA A 3 -27.67 -25.91 27.34
CA ALA A 3 -26.25 -25.74 27.07
C ALA A 3 -25.81 -24.32 27.49
N PRO A 4 -24.61 -24.13 28.05
CA PRO A 4 -24.12 -22.80 28.37
C PRO A 4 -23.90 -22.04 27.07
N THR A 5 -24.50 -20.86 26.95
CA THR A 5 -24.15 -19.87 25.94
C THR A 5 -22.70 -19.46 26.19
N GLN A 6 -21.79 -20.01 25.40
CA GLN A 6 -20.40 -19.63 25.42
C GLN A 6 -20.31 -18.15 25.01
N ASP A 7 -19.76 -17.34 25.91
CA ASP A 7 -19.61 -15.90 25.71
C ASP A 7 -18.58 -15.65 24.59
N PHE A 8 -19.07 -15.54 23.36
CA PHE A 8 -18.25 -15.36 22.15
C PHE A 8 -17.47 -14.03 22.16
N GLN A 9 -17.73 -13.13 23.11
CA GLN A 9 -17.03 -11.85 23.24
C GLN A 9 -15.54 -11.99 23.59
N ASN A 10 -15.10 -13.17 24.07
CA ASN A 10 -13.71 -13.41 24.50
C ASN A 10 -12.92 -14.38 23.59
N LEU A 11 -13.50 -14.86 22.49
CA LEU A 11 -12.84 -15.84 21.60
C LEU A 11 -12.03 -15.21 20.47
N PHE A 12 -12.15 -13.90 20.28
CA PHE A 12 -11.35 -13.16 19.32
C PHE A 12 -10.70 -12.01 20.08
N PRO A 13 -9.35 -11.86 20.06
CA PRO A 13 -8.78 -10.57 20.42
C PRO A 13 -9.49 -9.52 19.56
N PRO A 14 -9.79 -8.31 20.08
CA PRO A 14 -10.31 -7.25 19.24
C PRO A 14 -9.37 -7.16 18.02
N LEU A 15 -9.94 -7.00 16.83
CA LEU A 15 -9.24 -6.88 15.55
C LEU A 15 -8.47 -5.54 15.53
N VAL A 16 -7.62 -5.32 16.53
CA VAL A 16 -6.82 -4.13 16.72
C VAL A 16 -5.72 -4.23 15.68
N PHE A 17 -6.02 -3.73 14.49
CA PHE A 17 -5.05 -3.67 13.41
C PHE A 17 -3.83 -2.83 13.82
N TYR A 18 -3.99 -1.83 14.71
CA TYR A 18 -2.90 -1.16 15.43
C TYR A 18 -3.44 -0.52 16.72
N SER A 19 -2.85 -0.81 17.89
CA SER A 19 -3.28 -0.19 19.18
C SER A 19 -2.70 1.21 19.38
N MET A 20 -1.65 1.54 18.62
CA MET A 20 -0.99 2.85 18.62
C MET A 20 -1.17 3.51 17.25
N ALA A 21 -1.22 4.84 17.24
CA ALA A 21 -1.28 5.61 15.99
C ALA A 21 -0.01 5.34 15.15
N TYR A 22 -0.20 5.19 13.85
CA TYR A 22 0.88 5.06 12.88
C TYR A 22 1.59 6.42 12.72
N GLU A 23 2.91 6.43 12.77
CA GLU A 23 3.73 7.62 12.57
C GLU A 23 4.19 7.73 11.11
N SER A 24 4.03 8.90 10.51
CA SER A 24 4.48 9.16 9.15
C SER A 24 6.01 9.16 9.08
N LYS A 25 6.58 8.54 8.05
CA LYS A 25 8.01 8.62 7.71
C LYS A 25 8.36 9.99 7.12
N ASN A 26 9.60 10.43 7.33
CA ASN A 26 10.11 11.68 6.75
C ASN A 26 10.90 11.41 5.45
N PHE A 27 10.41 11.97 4.34
CA PHE A 27 11.02 11.83 3.01
C PHE A 27 11.65 13.14 2.47
N GLU A 28 11.84 14.17 3.30
CA GLU A 28 12.44 15.44 2.89
C GLU A 28 13.87 15.30 2.36
N HIS A 29 14.55 14.20 2.69
CA HIS A 29 15.84 13.86 2.11
C HIS A 29 15.81 13.71 0.57
N LEU A 30 14.62 13.55 -0.05
CA LEU A 30 14.42 13.52 -1.49
C LEU A 30 14.34 14.90 -2.14
N LEU A 31 14.16 16.00 -1.39
CA LEU A 31 14.09 17.36 -1.96
C LEU A 31 15.37 17.72 -2.73
N GLY A 32 15.25 18.25 -3.94
CA GLY A 32 16.37 18.47 -4.87
C GLY A 32 16.77 17.22 -5.67
N ILE A 33 15.93 16.19 -5.74
CA ILE A 33 16.06 15.11 -6.73
C ILE A 33 15.78 15.68 -8.13
N GLY A 34 16.69 15.48 -9.08
CA GLY A 34 16.75 16.29 -10.32
C GLY A 34 15.46 16.33 -11.14
N ASP A 35 14.73 15.22 -11.23
CA ASP A 35 13.57 15.10 -12.11
C ASP A 35 12.25 15.62 -11.48
N PHE A 36 12.22 15.86 -10.17
CA PHE A 36 11.02 16.33 -9.46
C PHE A 36 11.28 17.66 -8.76
N SER A 37 10.42 18.66 -9.00
CA SER A 37 10.52 19.92 -8.28
C SER A 37 10.23 19.74 -6.77
N ASP A 38 10.89 20.54 -5.93
CA ASP A 38 10.62 20.55 -4.49
C ASP A 38 9.16 20.88 -4.16
N SER A 39 8.51 21.73 -4.97
CA SER A 39 7.10 22.06 -4.80
C SER A 39 6.21 20.82 -5.00
N LEU A 40 6.47 20.06 -6.06
CA LEU A 40 5.77 18.80 -6.34
C LEU A 40 5.95 17.81 -5.18
N LEU A 41 7.20 17.60 -4.73
CA LEU A 41 7.49 16.67 -3.63
C LEU A 41 6.85 17.10 -2.32
N LYS A 42 6.92 18.37 -1.93
CA LYS A 42 6.28 18.87 -0.71
C LYS A 42 4.77 18.68 -0.73
N ASN A 43 4.14 18.94 -1.87
CA ASN A 43 2.71 18.68 -2.06
C ASN A 43 2.42 17.18 -1.94
N HIS A 44 3.26 16.32 -2.53
CA HIS A 44 3.09 14.86 -2.47
C HIS A 44 3.29 14.31 -1.05
N PHE A 45 4.26 14.82 -0.29
CA PHE A 45 4.46 14.49 1.13
C PHE A 45 3.25 14.89 1.97
N THR A 46 2.65 16.05 1.68
CA THR A 46 1.43 16.52 2.37
C THR A 46 0.25 15.57 2.11
N LEU A 47 0.08 15.10 0.87
CA LEU A 47 -0.95 14.11 0.54
C LEU A 47 -0.72 12.79 1.29
N TYR A 48 0.52 12.29 1.32
CA TYR A 48 0.90 11.11 2.11
C TYR A 48 0.58 11.27 3.60
N GLN A 49 0.96 12.41 4.20
CA GLN A 49 0.65 12.70 5.61
C GLN A 49 -0.87 12.74 5.86
N GLY A 50 -1.65 13.20 4.87
CA GLY A 50 -3.11 13.13 4.89
C GLY A 50 -3.63 11.70 4.99
N TYR A 51 -3.08 10.76 4.21
CA TYR A 51 -3.45 9.34 4.31
C TYR A 51 -3.11 8.74 5.66
N VAL A 52 -1.92 9.04 6.23
CA VAL A 52 -1.55 8.60 7.58
C VAL A 52 -2.55 9.12 8.62
N ALA A 53 -2.90 10.41 8.56
CA ALA A 53 -3.84 11.02 9.49
C ALA A 53 -5.25 10.41 9.38
N ASN A 54 -5.74 10.20 8.14
CA ASN A 54 -7.05 9.60 7.90
C ASN A 54 -7.09 8.12 8.30
N PHE A 55 -6.05 7.34 8.00
CA PHE A 55 -5.90 5.97 8.46
C PHE A 55 -6.01 5.88 9.99
N ASN A 56 -5.25 6.71 10.71
CA ASN A 56 -5.28 6.73 12.17
C ASN A 56 -6.67 7.10 12.72
N LYS A 57 -7.30 8.12 12.15
CA LYS A 57 -8.65 8.55 12.54
C LYS A 57 -9.68 7.44 12.28
N LEU A 58 -9.62 6.81 11.11
CA LEU A 58 -10.53 5.74 10.72
C LEU A 58 -10.37 4.53 11.64
N ASN A 59 -9.13 4.12 11.92
CA ASN A 59 -8.82 3.04 12.85
C ASN A 59 -9.37 3.33 14.26
N GLN A 60 -9.21 4.57 14.76
CA GLN A 60 -9.78 4.96 16.06
C GLN A 60 -11.31 4.89 16.10
N ILE A 61 -11.98 5.31 15.03
CA ILE A 61 -13.45 5.24 14.93
C ILE A 61 -13.90 3.78 14.90
N LEU A 62 -13.26 2.93 14.09
CA LEU A 62 -13.56 1.50 14.02
C LEU A 62 -13.39 0.84 15.39
N ILE A 63 -12.25 1.08 16.08
CA ILE A 63 -12.03 0.58 17.45
C ILE A 63 -13.13 1.04 18.42
N GLY A 64 -13.61 2.29 18.29
CA GLY A 64 -14.74 2.80 19.08
C GLY A 64 -16.03 2.02 18.83
N LEU A 65 -16.39 1.79 17.56
CA LEU A 65 -17.57 1.02 17.17
C LEU A 65 -17.49 -0.44 17.67
N GLU A 66 -16.31 -1.04 17.62
CA GLU A 66 -16.07 -2.40 18.12
C GLU A 66 -16.28 -2.51 19.63
N LYS A 67 -15.73 -1.56 20.40
CA LYS A 67 -15.94 -1.48 21.86
C LYS A 67 -17.39 -1.30 22.25
N GLU A 68 -18.18 -0.65 21.40
CA GLU A 68 -19.62 -0.48 21.57
C GLU A 68 -20.44 -1.68 21.06
N GLY A 69 -19.80 -2.72 20.51
CA GLY A 69 -20.47 -3.90 19.97
C GLY A 69 -21.18 -3.67 18.62
N LYS A 70 -20.82 -2.61 17.88
CA LYS A 70 -21.51 -2.16 16.65
C LYS A 70 -21.03 -2.81 15.34
N TYR A 71 -20.53 -4.04 15.40
CA TYR A 71 -19.98 -4.76 14.23
C TYR A 71 -20.97 -4.91 13.05
N GLY A 72 -22.28 -4.91 13.31
CA GLY A 72 -23.32 -5.10 12.30
C GLY A 72 -23.93 -3.82 11.73
N THR A 73 -23.44 -2.63 12.12
CA THR A 73 -24.06 -1.38 11.64
C THR A 73 -23.53 -0.98 10.27
N PRO A 74 -24.34 -0.26 9.46
CA PRO A 74 -23.89 0.27 8.18
C PRO A 74 -22.62 1.13 8.30
N GLU A 75 -22.48 1.92 9.37
CA GLU A 75 -21.30 2.76 9.61
C GLU A 75 -20.04 1.93 9.76
N TYR A 76 -20.08 0.84 10.54
CA TYR A 76 -18.95 -0.07 10.68
C TYR A 76 -18.58 -0.67 9.31
N ALA A 77 -19.58 -1.14 8.56
CA ALA A 77 -19.36 -1.75 7.26
C ALA A 77 -18.70 -0.78 6.25
N GLU A 78 -19.19 0.45 6.12
CA GLU A 78 -18.63 1.42 5.17
C GLU A 78 -17.21 1.89 5.57
N LEU A 79 -16.97 2.11 6.86
CA LEU A 79 -15.65 2.49 7.35
C LEU A 79 -14.63 1.37 7.16
N ASN A 80 -15.05 0.12 7.34
CA ASN A 80 -14.19 -1.04 7.11
C ASN A 80 -13.87 -1.20 5.60
N ARG A 81 -14.82 -0.98 4.69
CA ARG A 81 -14.52 -0.94 3.24
C ARG A 81 -13.53 0.17 2.87
N ARG A 82 -13.68 1.35 3.48
CA ARG A 82 -12.75 2.49 3.28
C ARG A 82 -11.36 2.23 3.86
N PHE A 83 -11.24 1.34 4.84
CA PHE A 83 -9.98 1.07 5.53
C PHE A 83 -8.86 0.65 4.60
N GLY A 84 -9.15 -0.25 3.65
CA GLY A 84 -8.17 -0.70 2.65
C GLY A 84 -7.62 0.46 1.81
N TRP A 85 -8.50 1.37 1.37
CA TRP A 85 -8.10 2.52 0.55
C TRP A 85 -7.19 3.50 1.31
N GLU A 86 -7.48 3.82 2.58
CA GLU A 86 -6.61 4.69 3.39
C GLU A 86 -5.28 4.02 3.74
N TRP A 87 -5.32 2.73 4.13
CA TRP A 87 -4.12 1.96 4.45
C TRP A 87 -3.20 1.84 3.24
N ASN A 88 -3.74 1.48 2.09
CA ASN A 88 -2.96 1.37 0.86
C ASN A 88 -2.51 2.75 0.38
N GLY A 89 -3.34 3.80 0.49
CA GLY A 89 -2.93 5.17 0.21
C GLY A 89 -1.68 5.57 0.99
N MET A 90 -1.63 5.27 2.29
CA MET A 90 -0.43 5.44 3.10
C MET A 90 0.73 4.57 2.60
N ARG A 91 0.52 3.26 2.48
CA ARG A 91 1.60 2.29 2.23
C ARG A 91 2.22 2.40 0.84
N LEU A 92 1.41 2.64 -0.20
CA LEU A 92 1.87 2.82 -1.57
C LEU A 92 2.74 4.06 -1.70
N HIS A 93 2.41 5.15 -1.00
CA HIS A 93 3.25 6.35 -0.99
C HIS A 93 4.59 6.10 -0.29
N GLU A 94 4.62 5.33 0.80
CA GLU A 94 5.88 4.93 1.42
C GLU A 94 6.75 4.14 0.45
N TYR A 95 6.20 3.10 -0.19
CA TYR A 95 6.95 2.33 -1.19
C TYR A 95 7.42 3.21 -2.34
N TYR A 96 6.59 4.14 -2.81
CA TYR A 96 6.98 5.07 -3.87
C TYR A 96 8.20 5.91 -3.46
N PHE A 97 8.16 6.56 -2.30
CA PHE A 97 9.28 7.40 -1.85
C PHE A 97 10.52 6.58 -1.49
N GLU A 98 10.37 5.39 -0.92
CA GLU A 98 11.48 4.48 -0.61
C GLU A 98 12.17 3.91 -1.86
N ASN A 99 11.47 3.86 -2.99
CA ASN A 99 12.05 3.47 -4.28
C ASN A 99 12.74 4.65 -5.01
N LEU A 100 12.73 5.87 -4.46
CA LEU A 100 13.43 7.02 -5.03
C LEU A 100 14.78 7.26 -4.36
N THR A 101 15.76 7.72 -5.14
CA THR A 101 17.08 8.09 -4.64
C THR A 101 17.69 9.22 -5.45
N LYS A 102 18.45 10.09 -4.78
CA LYS A 102 19.29 11.11 -5.45
C LYS A 102 20.54 10.52 -6.10
N GLN A 103 20.88 9.28 -5.77
CA GLN A 103 22.09 8.59 -6.22
C GLN A 103 21.65 7.29 -6.91
N PRO A 104 21.10 7.37 -8.13
CA PRO A 104 20.64 6.20 -8.84
C PRO A 104 21.82 5.26 -9.10
N LYS A 105 21.58 3.96 -8.90
CA LYS A 105 22.51 2.90 -9.26
C LYS A 105 21.82 2.01 -10.28
N ALA A 106 22.58 1.54 -11.26
CA ALA A 106 22.09 0.51 -12.15
C ALA A 106 21.73 -0.74 -11.32
N LEU A 107 20.65 -1.42 -11.72
CA LEU A 107 20.30 -2.71 -11.13
C LEU A 107 21.46 -3.68 -11.39
N ASP A 108 21.94 -4.32 -10.33
CA ASP A 108 23.05 -5.27 -10.44
C ASP A 108 22.61 -6.49 -11.28
N PRO A 109 23.28 -6.79 -12.41
CA PRO A 109 22.97 -7.95 -13.24
C PRO A 109 23.09 -9.29 -12.51
N ASN A 110 23.83 -9.34 -11.40
CA ASN A 110 23.99 -10.55 -10.59
C ASN A 110 22.93 -10.68 -9.49
N SER A 111 22.09 -9.67 -9.27
CA SER A 111 21.03 -9.70 -8.27
C SER A 111 19.95 -10.72 -8.64
N GLU A 112 19.29 -11.27 -7.62
CA GLU A 112 18.17 -12.19 -7.82
C GLU A 112 16.99 -11.52 -8.55
N LEU A 113 16.73 -10.24 -8.27
CA LEU A 113 15.72 -9.46 -8.98
C LEU A 113 16.02 -9.39 -10.48
N PHE A 114 17.26 -9.04 -10.86
CA PHE A 114 17.61 -8.96 -12.28
C PHE A 114 17.45 -10.31 -12.97
N LYS A 115 17.94 -11.39 -12.37
CA LYS A 115 17.79 -12.76 -12.92
C LYS A 115 16.31 -13.13 -13.11
N LYS A 116 15.45 -12.81 -12.14
CA LYS A 116 14.00 -13.06 -12.25
C LYS A 116 13.35 -12.22 -13.34
N ILE A 117 13.74 -10.96 -13.49
CA ILE A 117 13.27 -10.11 -14.59
C ILE A 117 13.63 -10.74 -15.95
N ILE A 118 14.86 -11.22 -16.12
CA ILE A 118 15.27 -11.88 -17.36
C ILE A 118 14.52 -13.20 -17.58
N ALA A 119 14.31 -13.99 -16.53
CA ALA A 119 13.58 -15.25 -16.62
C ALA A 119 12.11 -15.05 -17.05
N GLU A 120 11.46 -14.01 -16.52
CA GLU A 120 10.04 -13.75 -16.76
C GLU A 120 9.79 -12.99 -18.09
N PHE A 121 10.56 -11.93 -18.33
CA PHE A 121 10.31 -11.00 -19.43
C PHE A 121 11.26 -11.17 -20.62
N GLY A 122 12.27 -12.04 -20.51
CA GLY A 122 13.28 -12.33 -21.54
C GLY A 122 14.40 -11.30 -21.62
N SER A 123 14.15 -10.03 -21.31
CA SER A 123 15.19 -9.00 -21.16
C SER A 123 14.73 -7.87 -20.23
N TYR A 124 15.69 -7.10 -19.70
CA TYR A 124 15.37 -5.92 -18.89
C TYR A 124 14.63 -4.86 -19.72
N GLU A 125 15.02 -4.67 -20.98
CA GLU A 125 14.39 -3.71 -21.89
C GLU A 125 12.95 -4.10 -22.22
N LEU A 126 12.66 -5.40 -22.34
CA LEU A 126 11.30 -5.90 -22.53
C LEU A 126 10.45 -5.67 -21.29
N TRP A 127 10.99 -5.95 -20.09
CA TRP A 127 10.32 -5.62 -18.83
C TRP A 127 10.06 -4.11 -18.69
N GLU A 128 11.07 -3.27 -18.95
CA GLU A 128 10.94 -1.82 -18.82
C GLU A 128 9.91 -1.27 -19.81
N LYS A 129 9.89 -1.79 -21.04
CA LYS A 129 8.90 -1.42 -22.05
C LYS A 129 7.49 -1.79 -21.60
N ASP A 130 7.31 -3.00 -21.06
CA ASP A 130 6.02 -3.47 -20.53
C ASP A 130 5.54 -2.60 -19.36
N PHE A 131 6.40 -2.41 -18.35
CA PHE A 131 6.12 -1.59 -17.17
C PHE A 131 5.75 -0.15 -17.54
N LYS A 132 6.54 0.50 -18.41
CA LYS A 132 6.26 1.87 -18.87
C LYS A 132 4.98 1.95 -19.69
N SER A 133 4.65 0.93 -20.49
CA SER A 133 3.41 0.94 -21.27
C SER A 133 2.19 1.00 -20.36
N MET A 134 2.18 0.26 -19.25
CA MET A 134 1.12 0.33 -18.23
C MET A 134 1.09 1.70 -17.55
N GLY A 135 2.25 2.32 -17.31
CA GLY A 135 2.34 3.66 -16.72
C GLY A 135 1.75 4.77 -17.60
N THR A 136 1.56 4.50 -18.90
CA THR A 136 0.92 5.44 -19.85
C THR A 136 -0.59 5.24 -20.00
N MET A 137 -1.17 4.24 -19.32
CA MET A 137 -2.60 4.00 -19.35
C MET A 137 -3.37 5.20 -18.77
N ARG A 138 -4.58 5.46 -19.29
CA ARG A 138 -5.44 6.50 -18.75
C ARG A 138 -6.06 6.05 -17.43
N GLY A 139 -5.87 6.83 -16.38
CA GLY A 139 -6.47 6.59 -15.07
C GLY A 139 -5.66 7.26 -13.96
N ILE A 140 -6.20 7.22 -12.74
CA ILE A 140 -5.45 7.55 -11.53
C ILE A 140 -5.08 6.23 -10.88
N GLY A 141 -3.80 5.96 -10.69
CA GLY A 141 -3.37 4.66 -10.20
C GLY A 141 -1.87 4.48 -10.16
N TRP A 142 -1.46 3.23 -10.05
CA TRP A 142 -0.08 2.78 -9.88
C TRP A 142 0.24 1.66 -10.84
N VAL A 143 1.54 1.51 -11.15
CA VAL A 143 2.08 0.28 -11.72
C VAL A 143 3.03 -0.31 -10.70
N ILE A 144 2.86 -1.60 -10.41
CA ILE A 144 3.66 -2.32 -9.43
C ILE A 144 4.22 -3.57 -10.09
N LEU A 145 5.51 -3.83 -9.87
CA LEU A 145 6.14 -5.11 -10.13
C LEU A 145 5.93 -5.99 -8.89
N TYR A 146 4.97 -6.91 -8.97
CA TYR A 146 4.70 -7.90 -7.93
C TYR A 146 5.68 -9.06 -8.00
N TYR A 147 5.92 -9.67 -6.85
CA TYR A 147 6.56 -10.97 -6.73
C TYR A 147 5.59 -11.92 -6.04
N ASP A 148 5.22 -12.99 -6.74
CA ASP A 148 4.48 -14.10 -6.17
C ASP A 148 5.47 -15.16 -5.66
N ALA A 149 5.47 -15.39 -4.36
CA ALA A 149 6.35 -16.37 -3.73
C ALA A 149 5.90 -17.82 -3.95
N GLU A 150 4.62 -18.06 -4.28
CA GLU A 150 4.11 -19.42 -4.56
C GLU A 150 4.54 -19.87 -5.95
N ALA A 151 4.34 -19.03 -6.97
CA ALA A 151 4.80 -19.30 -8.33
C ALA A 151 6.27 -18.95 -8.58
N ASP A 152 6.95 -18.31 -7.61
CA ASP A 152 8.32 -17.80 -7.74
C ASP A 152 8.49 -16.79 -8.90
N SER A 153 7.43 -16.04 -9.22
CA SER A 153 7.22 -15.31 -10.47
C SER A 153 7.05 -13.80 -10.28
N LEU A 154 7.33 -13.02 -11.34
CA LEU A 154 7.16 -11.57 -11.36
C LEU A 154 5.99 -11.13 -12.25
N PHE A 155 5.28 -10.05 -11.88
CA PHE A 155 4.18 -9.51 -12.68
C PHE A 155 4.13 -7.98 -12.63
N ASN A 156 3.97 -7.33 -13.78
CA ASN A 156 3.60 -5.91 -13.84
C ASN A 156 2.08 -5.78 -13.79
N VAL A 157 1.56 -4.94 -12.89
CA VAL A 157 0.11 -4.80 -12.70
C VAL A 157 -0.27 -3.33 -12.50
N TRP A 158 -1.33 -2.92 -13.18
CA TRP A 158 -2.01 -1.64 -12.93
C TRP A 158 -2.97 -1.75 -11.75
N ILE A 159 -2.85 -0.82 -10.80
CA ILE A 159 -3.75 -0.66 -9.65
C ILE A 159 -4.49 0.66 -9.80
N ASN A 160 -5.82 0.63 -9.82
CA ASN A 160 -6.65 1.83 -9.88
C ASN A 160 -6.79 2.44 -8.48
N GLU A 161 -6.57 3.75 -8.39
CA GLU A 161 -6.54 4.53 -7.15
C GLU A 161 -5.55 3.95 -6.13
N HIS A 162 -6.03 3.29 -5.08
CA HIS A 162 -5.20 2.71 -4.01
C HIS A 162 -5.56 1.26 -3.67
N ASP A 163 -6.63 0.69 -4.20
CA ASP A 163 -7.18 -0.58 -3.72
C ASP A 163 -7.69 -1.51 -4.82
N ALA A 164 -8.14 -0.99 -5.96
CA ALA A 164 -8.73 -1.79 -7.01
C ALA A 164 -7.67 -2.38 -7.96
N GLY A 165 -7.66 -3.71 -8.10
CA GLY A 165 -6.76 -4.43 -9.00
C GLY A 165 -5.53 -5.05 -8.32
N HIS A 166 -5.39 -4.92 -6.99
CA HIS A 166 -4.40 -5.67 -6.23
C HIS A 166 -4.63 -7.18 -6.38
N PHE A 167 -3.54 -7.93 -6.51
CA PHE A 167 -3.57 -9.38 -6.36
C PHE A 167 -3.67 -9.76 -4.88
N ALA A 168 -4.30 -10.90 -4.61
CA ALA A 168 -4.52 -11.43 -3.27
C ALA A 168 -3.24 -12.04 -2.67
#